data_AF-A0A6I1QVV3-F1
#
_entry.id   AF-A0A6I1QVV3-F1
#
_cell.length_a   1.000
_cell.length_b   1.000
_cell.length_c   1.000
_cell.angle_alpha   90.00
_cell.angle_beta   90.00
_cell.angle_gamma   90.00
#
_symmetry.space_group_name_H-M   'P 1'
#
loop_
_entity.id
_entity.type
_entity.pdbx_description
1 polymer ?
#
loop_
_entity_poly.entity_id
_entity_poly.type
_entity_poly.pdbx_seq_one_letter_code
_entity_poly.pdbx_strand_id
1 'polypeptide(L)'
;MTDDQERTDDPAVADEHAAAASRVHLDTSFLIKALVRGTREDRRLRQWLQQGSDMSVSSIGWAEFLCGPVSQEDRERARTVVGMPLPLVEGEAVRAAELFNV
;
A
#
# COMPACT_ATOMS: atom_id res chain seq x y z
N MET A 1 2.36 57.94 -6.82
CA MET A 1 3.56 57.11 -6.58
C MET A 1 3.29 56.40 -5.27
N THR A 2 2.44 55.37 -5.31
CA THR A 2 2.82 53.92 -5.28
C THR A 2 3.43 53.59 -3.91
N ASP A 3 2.85 52.74 -3.08
CA ASP A 3 2.33 51.40 -3.41
C ASP A 3 1.02 51.05 -2.72
N ASP A 4 0.19 50.35 -3.51
CA ASP A 4 -1.00 49.63 -3.10
C ASP A 4 -0.65 48.45 -2.17
N GLN A 5 -1.45 48.31 -1.12
CA GLN A 5 -1.57 47.08 -0.36
C GLN A 5 -2.39 46.06 -1.15
N GLU A 6 -1.73 45.13 -1.83
CA GLU A 6 -2.33 43.83 -2.15
C GLU A 6 -1.68 42.76 -1.27
N ARG A 7 -2.29 42.54 -0.11
CA ARG A 7 -2.10 41.31 0.67
C ARG A 7 -3.01 40.27 0.02
N THR A 8 -2.54 39.71 -1.09
CA THR A 8 -3.19 38.59 -1.76
C THR A 8 -3.31 37.46 -0.77
N ASP A 9 -4.56 37.02 -0.54
CA ASP A 9 -4.88 35.82 0.21
C ASP A 9 -4.07 34.66 -0.36
N ASP A 10 -3.12 34.17 0.43
CA ASP A 10 -2.43 32.92 0.14
C ASP A 10 -3.52 31.84 0.03
N PRO A 11 -3.68 31.19 -1.13
CA PRO A 11 -4.72 30.19 -1.28
C PRO A 11 -4.46 29.11 -0.25
N ALA A 12 -5.51 28.82 0.52
CA ALA A 12 -5.54 27.75 1.50
C ALA A 12 -4.67 26.59 1.02
N VAL A 13 -3.64 26.27 1.82
CA VAL A 13 -2.82 25.07 1.65
C VAL A 13 -3.83 23.93 1.60
N ALA A 14 -4.16 23.51 0.39
CA ALA A 14 -5.13 22.47 0.16
C ALA A 14 -4.56 21.26 0.89
N ASP A 15 -5.42 20.60 1.67
CA ASP A 15 -5.08 19.37 2.34
C ASP A 15 -4.57 18.38 1.28
N GLU A 16 -3.25 18.26 1.15
CA GLU A 16 -2.56 17.42 0.17
C GLU A 16 -2.92 15.94 0.35
N HIS A 17 -3.62 15.61 1.44
CA HIS A 17 -4.10 14.27 1.76
C HIS A 17 -5.52 13.98 1.25
N ALA A 18 -6.22 14.95 0.63
CA ALA A 18 -7.52 14.72 0.03
C ALA A 18 -7.41 14.22 -1.43
N ALA A 19 -7.66 12.91 -1.58
CA ALA A 19 -7.98 12.15 -2.80
C ALA A 19 -6.83 11.50 -3.61
N ALA A 20 -5.70 11.17 -2.98
CA ALA A 20 -4.93 10.01 -3.44
C ALA A 20 -5.70 8.75 -3.03
N ALA A 21 -5.89 7.79 -3.96
CA ALA A 21 -6.43 6.48 -3.60
C ALA A 21 -5.63 5.93 -2.39
N SER A 22 -6.30 5.63 -1.28
CA SER A 22 -5.61 5.18 -0.07
C SER A 22 -4.90 3.86 -0.38
N ARG A 23 -3.57 3.89 -0.44
CA ARG A 23 -2.76 2.71 -0.71
C ARG A 23 -2.69 1.84 0.55
N VAL A 24 -3.10 0.59 0.43
CA VAL A 24 -3.00 -0.40 1.52
C VAL A 24 -1.79 -1.30 1.23
N HIS A 25 -0.84 -1.33 2.16
CA HIS A 25 0.28 -2.26 2.11
C HIS A 25 -0.10 -3.55 2.84
N LEU A 26 -0.17 -4.65 2.11
CA LEU A 26 -0.58 -5.96 2.63
C LEU A 26 0.61 -6.67 3.26
N ASP A 27 0.39 -7.22 4.44
CA ASP A 27 1.26 -8.21 5.05
C ASP A 27 1.11 -9.57 4.34
N THR A 28 2.17 -10.39 4.35
CA THR A 28 2.17 -11.73 3.76
C THR A 28 1.05 -12.60 4.32
N SER A 29 0.86 -12.61 5.64
CA SER A 29 -0.14 -13.45 6.30
C SER A 29 -1.57 -13.04 5.94
N PHE A 30 -1.79 -11.73 5.75
CA PHE A 30 -3.08 -11.22 5.27
C PHE A 30 -3.33 -11.66 3.82
N LEU A 31 -2.34 -11.49 2.94
CA LEU A 31 -2.44 -11.88 1.53
C LEU A 31 -2.79 -13.37 1.37
N ILE A 32 -2.11 -14.24 2.12
CA ILE A 32 -2.39 -15.69 2.11
C ILE A 32 -3.86 -15.96 2.48
N LYS A 33 -4.34 -15.37 3.57
CA LYS A 33 -5.73 -15.60 4.05
C LYS A 33 -6.76 -14.97 3.15
N ALA A 34 -6.44 -13.85 2.48
CA ALA A 34 -7.35 -13.16 1.58
C ALA A 34 -7.67 -13.96 0.31
N LEU A 35 -6.82 -14.92 -0.08
CA LEU A 35 -7.08 -15.82 -1.21
C LEU A 35 -8.08 -16.94 -0.85
N VAL A 36 -8.29 -17.20 0.44
CA VAL A 36 -9.28 -18.17 0.90
C VAL A 36 -10.65 -17.48 0.98
N ARG A 37 -11.57 -17.89 0.12
CA ARG A 37 -12.92 -17.31 0.07
C ARG A 37 -13.63 -17.40 1.42
N GLY A 38 -14.29 -16.30 1.81
CA GLY A 38 -15.08 -16.24 3.02
C GLY A 38 -14.27 -16.04 4.31
N THR A 39 -12.95 -15.86 4.25
CA THR A 39 -12.18 -15.38 5.40
C THR A 39 -12.51 -13.92 5.72
N ARG A 40 -12.05 -13.46 6.88
CA ARG A 40 -12.18 -12.04 7.25
C ARG A 40 -11.37 -11.16 6.29
N GLU A 41 -10.20 -11.65 5.90
CA GLU A 41 -9.24 -11.00 5.01
C GLU A 41 -9.80 -10.89 3.59
N ASP A 42 -10.45 -11.93 3.05
CA ASP A 42 -11.15 -11.87 1.74
C ASP A 42 -12.24 -10.80 1.75
N ARG A 43 -13.10 -10.77 2.77
CA ARG A 43 -14.14 -9.73 2.89
C ARG A 43 -13.56 -8.33 2.99
N ARG A 44 -12.49 -8.16 3.77
CA ARG A 44 -11.86 -6.85 3.97
C ARG A 44 -11.15 -6.38 2.71
N LEU A 45 -10.45 -7.27 2.01
CA LEU A 45 -9.83 -6.99 0.73
C LEU A 45 -10.87 -6.52 -0.30
N ARG A 46 -12.00 -7.24 -0.42
CA ARG A 46 -13.10 -6.84 -1.32
C ARG A 46 -13.66 -5.46 -0.98
N GLN A 47 -13.81 -5.14 0.30
CA GLN A 47 -14.28 -3.83 0.72
C GLN A 47 -13.30 -2.72 0.28
N TRP A 48 -11.99 -2.92 0.48
CA TRP A 48 -10.99 -1.95 0.02
C TRP A 48 -10.98 -1.78 -1.49
N LEU A 49 -11.08 -2.88 -2.25
CA LEU A 49 -11.18 -2.83 -3.71
C LEU A 49 -12.44 -2.09 -4.18
N GLN A 50 -13.59 -2.30 -3.52
CA GLN A 50 -14.84 -1.57 -3.81
C GLN A 50 -14.74 -0.08 -3.48
N GLN A 51 -13.90 0.30 -2.52
CA GLN A 51 -13.62 1.69 -2.16
C GLN A 51 -12.58 2.35 -3.08
N GLY A 52 -12.04 1.62 -4.07
CA GLY A 52 -11.01 2.14 -4.97
C GLY A 52 -9.64 2.28 -4.31
N SER A 53 -9.37 1.56 -3.23
CA SER A 53 -8.04 1.53 -2.60
C SER A 53 -7.05 0.71 -3.44
N ASP A 54 -5.82 1.21 -3.57
CA ASP A 54 -4.73 0.51 -4.24
C ASP A 54 -4.06 -0.49 -3.30
N MET A 55 -4.01 -1.77 -3.67
CA MET A 55 -3.31 -2.78 -2.88
C MET A 55 -1.85 -2.87 -3.32
N SER A 56 -0.96 -3.05 -2.35
CA SER A 56 0.48 -3.24 -2.62
C SER A 56 1.09 -4.22 -1.63
N VAL A 57 2.23 -4.80 -1.99
CA VAL A 57 3.05 -5.62 -1.12
C VAL A 57 4.51 -5.28 -1.38
N SER A 58 5.39 -5.43 -0.38
CA SER A 58 6.84 -5.31 -0.58
C SER A 58 7.38 -6.52 -1.33
N SER A 59 8.57 -6.39 -1.92
CA SER A 59 9.29 -7.50 -2.54
C SER A 59 9.62 -8.59 -1.53
N ILE A 60 9.79 -8.23 -0.25
CA ILE A 60 10.01 -9.16 0.85
C ILE A 60 8.74 -9.98 1.12
N GLY A 61 7.60 -9.32 1.32
CA GLY A 61 6.33 -10.01 1.55
C GLY A 61 5.88 -10.85 0.34
N TRP A 62 6.18 -10.37 -0.87
CA TRP A 62 5.98 -11.17 -2.08
C TRP A 62 6.87 -12.42 -2.12
N ALA A 63 8.15 -12.30 -1.77
CA ALA A 63 9.05 -13.45 -1.70
C ALA A 63 8.57 -14.49 -0.66
N GLU A 64 8.17 -14.05 0.53
CA GLU A 64 7.59 -14.93 1.56
C GLU A 64 6.32 -15.64 1.06
N PHE A 65 5.41 -14.90 0.40
CA PHE A 65 4.20 -15.47 -0.19
C PHE A 65 4.53 -16.59 -1.19
N LEU A 66 5.54 -16.39 -2.05
CA LEU A 66 5.95 -17.37 -3.06
C LEU A 66 6.63 -18.61 -2.47
N CYS A 67 7.26 -18.49 -1.30
CA CYS A 67 7.84 -19.63 -0.58
C CYS A 67 6.78 -20.52 0.09
N GLY A 68 5.57 -19.99 0.32
CA GLY A 68 4.46 -20.74 0.89
C GLY A 68 3.85 -21.76 -0.07
N PRO A 69 2.92 -22.61 0.42
CA PRO A 69 2.17 -23.54 -0.42
C PRO A 69 1.11 -22.79 -1.23
N VAL A 70 1.55 -22.10 -2.29
CA VAL A 70 0.69 -21.32 -3.19
C VAL A 70 0.72 -21.90 -4.60
N SER A 71 -0.46 -22.18 -5.14
CA SER A 71 -0.59 -22.66 -6.51
C SER A 71 -0.22 -21.56 -7.53
N GLN A 72 0.04 -21.94 -8.79
CA GLN A 72 0.27 -20.95 -9.84
C GLN A 72 -0.94 -20.01 -10.03
N GLU A 73 -2.15 -20.54 -9.91
CA GLU A 73 -3.38 -19.76 -9.99
C GLU A 73 -3.48 -18.74 -8.84
N ASP A 74 -3.10 -19.12 -7.63
CA ASP A 74 -3.07 -18.21 -6.48
C ASP A 74 -2.07 -17.06 -6.68
N ARG A 75 -0.91 -17.36 -7.30
CA ARG A 75 0.11 -16.35 -7.63
C ARG A 75 -0.42 -15.34 -8.65
N GLU A 76 -1.10 -15.80 -9.68
CA GLU A 76 -1.69 -14.93 -10.72
C GLU A 76 -2.81 -14.05 -10.16
N ARG A 77 -3.68 -14.63 -9.31
CA ARG A 77 -4.73 -13.89 -8.60
C ARG A 77 -4.13 -12.82 -7.68
N ALA A 78 -3.14 -13.20 -6.86
CA ALA A 78 -2.46 -12.26 -5.97
C ALA A 78 -1.78 -11.14 -6.78
N ARG A 79 -1.12 -11.47 -7.89
CA ARG A 79 -0.44 -10.49 -8.75
C ARG A 79 -1.39 -9.49 -9.40
N THR A 80 -2.62 -9.91 -9.71
CA THR A 80 -3.70 -9.04 -10.20
C THR A 80 -4.14 -8.06 -9.12
N VAL A 81 -4.17 -8.49 -7.86
CA VAL A 81 -4.56 -7.65 -6.72
C VAL A 81 -3.48 -6.65 -6.35
N VAL A 82 -2.24 -7.08 -6.13
CA VAL A 82 -1.20 -6.25 -5.49
C VAL A 82 -0.32 -5.48 -6.46
N GLY A 83 -0.51 -5.67 -7.76
CA GLY A 83 0.36 -5.05 -8.76
C GLY A 83 1.81 -5.52 -8.63
N MET A 84 2.75 -4.68 -9.08
CA MET A 84 4.17 -4.99 -8.94
C MET A 84 4.60 -4.81 -7.48
N PRO A 85 5.24 -5.81 -6.85
CA PRO A 85 5.79 -5.64 -5.51
C PRO A 85 6.75 -4.46 -5.46
N LEU A 86 6.67 -3.70 -4.37
CA LEU A 86 7.53 -2.54 -4.15
C LEU A 86 8.93 -3.03 -3.76
N PRO A 87 10.00 -2.56 -4.43
CA PRO A 87 11.36 -2.99 -4.11
C PRO A 87 11.77 -2.52 -2.72
N LEU A 88 12.48 -3.36 -1.97
CA LEU A 88 13.21 -2.91 -0.78
C LEU A 88 14.49 -2.20 -1.20
N VAL A 89 14.63 -0.92 -0.89
CA VAL A 89 15.83 -0.11 -1.18
C VAL A 89 16.63 0.21 0.08
N GLU A 90 17.85 0.73 -0.10
CA GLU A 90 18.78 1.05 1.00
C GLU A 90 18.14 1.87 2.12
N GLY A 91 17.44 2.96 1.78
CA GLY A 91 16.83 3.84 2.77
C GLY A 91 15.72 3.19 3.61
N GLU A 92 15.06 2.16 3.09
CA GLU A 92 14.06 1.38 3.82
C GLU A 92 14.72 0.33 4.69
N ALA A 93 15.80 -0.30 4.21
CA ALA A 93 16.61 -1.24 4.98
C ALA A 93 17.24 -0.58 6.22
N VAL A 94 17.76 0.65 6.08
CA VAL A 94 18.30 1.42 7.21
C VAL A 94 17.21 1.66 8.27
N ARG A 95 16.05 2.18 7.86
CA ARG A 95 14.92 2.43 8.76
C ARG A 95 14.41 1.15 9.44
N ALA A 96 14.35 0.04 8.71
CA ALA A 96 13.99 -1.25 9.29
C ALA A 96 15.00 -1.71 10.36
N ALA A 97 16.30 -1.51 10.13
CA ALA A 97 17.33 -1.83 11.11
C ALA A 97 17.26 -0.93 12.35
N GLU A 98 16.97 0.36 12.19
CA GLU A 98 16.75 1.27 13.32
C GLU A 98 15.56 0.82 14.19
N LEU A 99 14.45 0.43 13.55
CA LEU A 99 13.26 -0.08 14.25
C LEU A 99 13.49 -1.43 14.95
N PHE A 100 14.38 -2.26 14.41
CA PHE A 100 14.70 -3.56 15.00
C PHE A 100 15.59 -3.44 16.26
N ASN A 101 16.49 -2.46 16.28
CA ASN A 101 17.52 -2.32 17.33
C ASN A 101 17.09 -1.42 18.51
N VAL A 102 15.78 -1.20 18.69
CA VAL A 102 15.24 -0.46 19.85
C VAL A 102 15.22 -1.29 21.13
#